data_AF-A0A536HC54-F1
#
_entry.id   AF-A0A536HC54-F1
#
_cell.length_a   1.000
_cell.length_b   1.000
_cell.length_c   1.000
_cell.angle_alpha   90.00
_cell.angle_beta   90.00
_cell.angle_gamma   90.00
#
_symmetry.space_group_name_H-M   'P 1'
#
loop_
_entity.id
_entity.type
_entity.pdbx_description
1 polymer ?
#
loop_
_entity_poly.entity_id
_entity_poly.type
_entity_poly.pdbx_seq_one_letter_code
_entity_poly.pdbx_strand_id
1 'polypeptide(L)'
;MTTLLVSVNGSRIDVQAAASVVSPPWSTSGLGFPIYYDYSNNQPGEYGIDVPLVAGTVIHAPEAGSVQYRACRSCKDCWSPGYIVEKLDRRPAVVQFGHVRALSRYTDGRFHHVNAGDPIGSVQVGFAPKTGAPCDGAHVEFMYNSWGNLSRQNYYLPPKPLYLPTPGCPISKGTIPSGGVGFDPCYVLYSYMTGHVPIGPRRSLSMISGTSGYVGTGSGQVIPFGGATITGQGASPLWGADYGRGVATCSGFDDYGYELDLHGGVHALGTAPPVTITASWPKSDMARGLVLRPDCQSGYVLDSWGGLHPFYSAAIGPTLNTNPHVTGYWPNMDMARSVDYVGEINGVDSGYVLDGHGGVHPWGDAAPLSTSEYPYWPDLDIARTIIPYMLDPNGAGYVLDGWGGVHPIGSAPRVVSPSWYWGVDIARGMALSPGSTTGYYVDSLGSVQTFSISAPS
;
A
#
# COMPACT_ATOMS: atom_id res chain seq x y z
N MET A 1 25.69 18.69 -15.02
CA MET A 1 24.84 17.86 -14.14
C MET A 1 25.71 16.76 -13.60
N THR A 2 26.06 16.84 -12.32
CA THR A 2 26.99 15.89 -11.68
C THR A 2 26.14 15.00 -10.79
N THR A 3 25.87 13.78 -11.26
CA THR A 3 25.16 12.75 -10.49
C THR A 3 26.10 12.29 -9.38
N LEU A 4 25.77 12.62 -8.12
CA LEU A 4 26.51 12.16 -6.96
C LEU A 4 26.07 10.71 -6.66
N LEU A 5 26.70 9.74 -7.32
CA LEU A 5 26.65 8.34 -6.92
C LEU A 5 27.57 8.19 -5.70
N VAL A 6 26.99 8.18 -4.50
CA VAL A 6 27.72 7.81 -3.28
C VAL A 6 27.43 6.33 -3.02
N SER A 7 28.42 5.49 -3.28
CA SER A 7 28.48 4.12 -2.78
C SER A 7 28.96 4.15 -1.33
N VAL A 8 28.21 3.56 -0.40
CA VAL A 8 28.66 3.33 0.98
C VAL A 8 28.29 1.90 1.41
N ASN A 9 29.26 1.21 2.00
CA ASN A 9 29.16 -0.15 2.50
C ASN A 9 28.15 -0.26 3.66
N GLY A 10 26.99 -0.83 3.36
CA GLY A 10 25.99 -1.34 4.29
C GLY A 10 25.03 -2.18 3.46
N SER A 11 24.70 -3.38 3.93
CA SER A 11 23.84 -4.33 3.21
C SER A 11 22.41 -3.80 3.11
N ARG A 12 22.17 -2.92 2.13
CA ARG A 12 20.85 -2.53 1.64
C ARG A 12 20.19 -3.81 1.14
N ILE A 13 19.17 -4.29 1.84
CA ILE A 13 18.23 -5.24 1.22
C ILE A 13 17.40 -4.37 0.30
N ASP A 14 17.86 -4.26 -0.94
CA ASP A 14 17.10 -3.57 -1.96
C ASP A 14 15.87 -4.42 -2.26
N VAL A 15 14.74 -4.04 -1.69
CA VAL A 15 13.44 -4.63 -2.05
C VAL A 15 13.09 -4.33 -3.51
N GLN A 16 13.98 -3.66 -4.27
CA GLN A 16 14.01 -3.69 -5.74
C GLN A 16 14.01 -5.10 -6.34
N ALA A 17 14.28 -6.16 -5.58
CA ALA A 17 14.13 -7.54 -6.07
C ALA A 17 12.68 -7.92 -6.44
N ALA A 18 11.65 -7.10 -6.12
CA ALA A 18 10.28 -7.29 -6.64
C ALA A 18 9.90 -6.34 -7.78
N ALA A 19 10.78 -5.43 -8.21
CA ALA A 19 10.61 -4.68 -9.44
C ALA A 19 11.96 -4.11 -9.87
N SER A 20 12.64 -4.77 -10.82
CA SER A 20 13.23 -3.95 -11.87
C SER A 20 12.10 -3.04 -12.34
N VAL A 21 12.24 -1.73 -12.17
CA VAL A 21 11.24 -0.78 -12.65
C VAL A 21 11.28 -0.87 -14.17
N VAL A 22 10.55 -1.84 -14.71
CA VAL A 22 10.28 -1.94 -16.13
C VAL A 22 9.28 -0.84 -16.37
N SER A 23 9.78 0.35 -16.71
CA SER A 23 8.92 1.38 -17.29
C SER A 23 8.16 0.74 -18.45
N PRO A 24 6.84 0.93 -18.54
CA PRO A 24 6.09 0.51 -19.72
C PRO A 24 6.78 1.05 -20.97
N PRO A 25 6.69 0.35 -22.11
CA PRO A 25 7.28 0.79 -23.37
C PRO A 25 6.46 1.97 -23.93
N TRP A 26 6.55 3.11 -23.27
CA TRP A 26 5.95 4.37 -23.68
C TRP A 26 6.45 4.72 -25.07
N SER A 27 5.54 5.03 -25.99
CA SER A 27 5.95 5.39 -27.34
C SER A 27 6.36 6.87 -27.39
N THR A 28 7.49 7.16 -28.03
CA THR A 28 7.93 8.54 -28.32
C THR A 28 7.31 9.11 -29.59
N SER A 29 6.56 8.31 -30.35
CA SER A 29 5.75 8.81 -31.46
C SER A 29 4.66 9.70 -30.86
N GLY A 30 4.76 11.02 -31.04
CA GLY A 30 3.78 11.97 -30.53
C GLY A 30 2.35 11.51 -30.85
N LEU A 31 1.45 11.67 -29.87
CA LEU A 31 0.03 11.40 -30.05
C LEU A 31 -0.45 12.14 -31.30
N GLY A 32 -1.11 11.43 -32.22
CA GLY A 32 -1.77 12.05 -33.36
C GLY A 32 -2.95 12.96 -32.96
N PHE A 33 -3.33 12.93 -31.67
CA PHE A 33 -4.49 13.60 -31.11
C PHE A 33 -4.09 14.51 -29.92
N PRO A 34 -4.62 15.75 -29.86
CA PRO A 34 -4.41 16.62 -28.70
C PRO A 34 -5.20 16.12 -27.49
N ILE A 35 -4.53 15.94 -26.34
CA ILE A 35 -5.13 15.63 -25.02
C ILE A 35 -6.09 16.70 -24.46
N TYR A 36 -6.43 17.70 -25.28
CA TYR A 36 -7.30 18.82 -24.92
C TYR A 36 -8.76 18.40 -24.77
N TYR A 37 -9.15 17.27 -25.39
CA TYR A 37 -10.51 16.75 -25.41
C TYR A 37 -10.72 15.52 -24.53
N ASP A 38 -9.64 14.95 -23.94
CA ASP A 38 -9.70 13.92 -22.90
C ASP A 38 -10.67 14.36 -21.79
N TYR A 39 -11.69 13.53 -21.54
CA TYR A 39 -12.81 13.80 -20.62
C TYR A 39 -13.71 15.01 -20.95
N SER A 40 -13.66 15.55 -22.16
CA SER A 40 -14.62 16.55 -22.60
C SER A 40 -15.94 15.87 -23.00
N ASN A 41 -17.06 16.35 -22.45
CA ASN A 41 -18.40 15.89 -22.82
C ASN A 41 -18.84 16.33 -24.24
N ASN A 42 -17.92 16.90 -25.02
CA ASN A 42 -18.21 17.68 -26.22
C ASN A 42 -17.76 17.01 -27.54
N GLN A 43 -17.23 15.78 -27.52
CA GLN A 43 -16.87 15.03 -28.72
C GLN A 43 -17.43 13.59 -28.66
N PRO A 44 -18.04 13.07 -29.74
CA PRO A 44 -18.44 11.68 -29.81
C PRO A 44 -17.21 10.79 -30.04
N GLY A 45 -16.60 10.25 -28.98
CA GLY A 45 -15.58 9.21 -29.12
C GLY A 45 -14.53 9.13 -28.02
N GLU A 46 -14.16 10.27 -27.43
CA GLU A 46 -13.04 10.39 -26.47
C GLU A 46 -13.58 10.53 -25.05
N TYR A 47 -13.54 9.44 -24.29
CA TYR A 47 -14.08 9.33 -22.93
C TYR A 47 -13.01 8.95 -21.89
N GLY A 48 -11.81 8.61 -22.33
CA GLY A 48 -10.64 8.30 -21.51
C GLY A 48 -9.44 9.19 -21.80
N ILE A 49 -8.28 8.76 -21.29
CA ILE A 49 -6.98 9.39 -21.55
C ILE A 49 -6.25 8.60 -22.60
N ASP A 50 -5.77 9.29 -23.63
CA ASP A 50 -4.93 8.67 -24.65
C ASP A 50 -3.48 8.62 -24.20
N VAL A 51 -2.97 7.41 -23.99
CA VAL A 51 -1.58 7.19 -23.58
C VAL A 51 -0.82 6.45 -24.68
N PRO A 52 0.29 7.02 -25.19
CA PRO A 52 1.04 6.40 -26.28
C PRO A 52 1.84 5.20 -25.76
N LEU A 53 1.59 4.03 -26.35
CA LEU A 53 2.24 2.76 -26.02
C LEU A 53 2.66 2.03 -27.30
N VAL A 54 3.73 1.25 -27.22
CA VAL A 54 4.14 0.40 -28.34
C VAL A 54 3.04 -0.64 -28.65
N ALA A 55 2.66 -0.77 -29.92
CA ALA A 55 1.69 -1.81 -30.33
C ALA A 55 2.21 -3.21 -29.97
N GLY A 56 1.30 -4.08 -29.51
CA GLY A 56 1.65 -5.40 -28.97
C GLY A 56 2.05 -5.41 -27.50
N THR A 57 2.15 -4.24 -26.83
CA THR A 57 2.34 -4.18 -25.38
C THR A 57 1.25 -4.99 -24.69
N VAL A 58 1.65 -5.95 -23.85
CA VAL A 58 0.74 -6.83 -23.13
C VAL A 58 0.01 -6.04 -22.05
N ILE A 59 -1.28 -6.30 -21.92
CA ILE A 59 -2.12 -5.77 -20.86
C ILE A 59 -2.37 -6.94 -19.91
N HIS A 60 -2.06 -6.74 -18.65
CA HIS A 60 -2.27 -7.63 -17.53
C HIS A 60 -3.39 -7.10 -16.64
N ALA A 61 -4.15 -7.98 -16.01
CA ALA A 61 -4.99 -7.61 -14.87
C ALA A 61 -4.08 -7.48 -13.64
N PRO A 62 -3.89 -6.29 -13.04
CA PRO A 62 -3.05 -6.14 -11.86
C PRO A 62 -3.73 -6.67 -10.59
N GLU A 63 -5.04 -6.92 -10.63
CA GLU A 63 -5.86 -7.39 -9.53
C GLU A 63 -6.83 -8.47 -10.03
N ALA A 64 -7.42 -9.25 -9.13
CA ALA A 64 -8.45 -10.21 -9.52
C ALA A 64 -9.77 -9.50 -9.89
N GLY A 65 -10.46 -10.04 -10.87
CA GLY A 65 -11.68 -9.45 -11.38
C GLY A 65 -12.33 -10.27 -12.47
N SER A 66 -13.23 -9.62 -13.21
CA SER A 66 -13.91 -10.20 -14.35
C SER A 66 -13.71 -9.34 -15.60
N VAL A 67 -13.14 -9.91 -16.65
CA VAL A 67 -12.88 -9.23 -17.92
C VAL A 67 -13.88 -9.61 -19.00
N GLN A 68 -14.27 -8.65 -19.82
CA GLN A 68 -15.08 -8.84 -21.01
C GLN A 68 -14.44 -8.08 -22.17
N TYR A 69 -14.30 -8.74 -23.32
CA TYR A 69 -13.94 -8.07 -24.57
C TYR A 69 -15.18 -7.77 -25.40
N ARG A 70 -15.19 -6.60 -26.04
CA ARG A 70 -16.19 -6.24 -27.03
C ARG A 70 -15.50 -5.78 -28.31
N ALA A 71 -15.71 -6.59 -29.36
CA ALA A 71 -15.19 -6.26 -30.68
C ALA A 71 -15.92 -5.05 -31.27
N CYS A 72 -15.14 -4.21 -31.93
CA CYS A 72 -15.66 -3.09 -32.69
C CYS A 72 -16.06 -3.50 -34.10
N ARG A 73 -17.14 -2.89 -34.61
CA ARG A 73 -17.65 -3.15 -35.97
C ARG A 73 -17.24 -2.07 -36.97
N SER A 74 -16.87 -0.89 -36.50
CA SER A 74 -16.43 0.26 -37.30
C SER A 74 -15.48 1.12 -36.45
N CYS A 75 -14.64 1.93 -37.10
CA CYS A 75 -13.78 2.89 -36.41
C CYS A 75 -14.51 4.19 -36.00
N LYS A 76 -15.76 4.37 -36.43
CA LYS A 76 -16.53 5.59 -36.17
C LYS A 76 -17.35 5.50 -34.87
N ASP A 77 -17.70 4.28 -34.45
CA ASP A 77 -18.71 4.07 -33.41
C ASP A 77 -18.14 3.43 -32.13
N CYS A 78 -16.85 3.07 -32.11
CA CYS A 78 -16.13 2.56 -30.93
C CYS A 78 -14.61 2.42 -31.15
N TRP A 79 -13.87 2.16 -30.07
CA TRP A 79 -12.41 1.97 -30.08
C TRP A 79 -11.96 0.72 -30.84
N SER A 80 -11.76 0.84 -32.15
CA SER A 80 -11.32 -0.30 -32.98
C SER A 80 -9.89 -0.75 -32.63
N PRO A 81 -9.57 -2.06 -32.60
CA PRO A 81 -10.39 -3.22 -33.00
C PRO A 81 -11.41 -3.70 -31.95
N GLY A 82 -11.35 -3.17 -30.74
CA GLY A 82 -12.28 -3.43 -29.68
C GLY A 82 -11.77 -2.89 -28.35
N TYR A 83 -12.51 -3.24 -27.30
CA TYR A 83 -12.21 -2.75 -25.97
C TYR A 83 -12.36 -3.85 -24.92
N ILE A 84 -11.54 -3.74 -23.88
CA ILE A 84 -11.59 -4.60 -22.71
C ILE A 84 -12.25 -3.82 -21.59
N VAL A 85 -13.16 -4.49 -20.87
CA VAL A 85 -13.73 -4.02 -19.62
C VAL A 85 -13.29 -4.97 -18.53
N GLU A 86 -12.73 -4.46 -17.45
CA GLU A 86 -12.49 -5.20 -16.23
C GLU A 86 -13.36 -4.66 -15.10
N LYS A 87 -14.07 -5.56 -14.42
CA LYS A 87 -14.75 -5.31 -13.16
C LYS A 87 -13.90 -5.90 -12.05
N LEU A 88 -13.37 -5.07 -11.16
CA LEU A 88 -12.55 -5.56 -10.06
C LEU A 88 -13.43 -6.28 -9.03
N ASP A 89 -12.91 -7.36 -8.43
CA ASP A 89 -13.63 -8.10 -7.39
C ASP A 89 -13.87 -7.21 -6.15
N ARG A 90 -12.92 -6.31 -5.85
CA ARG A 90 -13.09 -5.22 -4.89
C ARG A 90 -14.06 -4.16 -5.44
N ARG A 91 -15.35 -4.39 -5.23
CA ARG A 91 -16.38 -3.41 -5.58
C ARG A 91 -16.16 -2.11 -4.79
N PRO A 92 -16.37 -0.94 -5.41
CA PRO A 92 -17.05 -0.73 -6.69
C PRO A 92 -16.11 -0.18 -7.76
N ALA A 93 -15.11 -0.91 -8.26
CA ALA A 93 -14.19 -0.37 -9.28
C ALA A 93 -14.31 -1.05 -10.66
N VAL A 94 -14.20 -0.26 -11.74
CA VAL A 94 -14.20 -0.71 -13.14
C VAL A 94 -13.12 0.01 -13.94
N VAL A 95 -12.46 -0.74 -14.84
CA VAL A 95 -11.41 -0.23 -15.74
C VAL A 95 -11.75 -0.58 -17.18
N GLN A 96 -11.45 0.33 -18.12
CA GLN A 96 -11.64 0.08 -19.55
C GLN A 96 -10.42 0.50 -20.36
N PHE A 97 -10.14 -0.29 -21.41
CA PHE A 97 -9.10 -0.02 -22.39
C PHE A 97 -9.71 -0.03 -23.79
N GLY A 98 -9.57 1.06 -24.52
CA GLY A 98 -9.85 1.17 -25.96
C GLY A 98 -8.62 0.89 -26.81
N HIS A 99 -8.83 0.54 -28.07
CA HIS A 99 -7.78 0.28 -29.05
C HIS A 99 -6.92 -0.94 -28.69
N VAL A 100 -7.58 -1.98 -28.19
CA VAL A 100 -6.94 -3.20 -27.69
C VAL A 100 -7.57 -4.44 -28.29
N ARG A 101 -6.86 -5.56 -28.18
CA ARG A 101 -7.40 -6.89 -28.47
C ARG A 101 -7.19 -7.80 -27.28
N ALA A 102 -8.26 -8.44 -26.82
CA ALA A 102 -8.17 -9.42 -25.75
C ALA A 102 -7.61 -10.76 -26.24
N LEU A 103 -7.13 -11.58 -25.30
CA LEU A 103 -6.85 -12.99 -25.57
C LEU A 103 -8.13 -13.72 -26.03
N SER A 104 -7.96 -14.73 -26.88
CA SER A 104 -9.08 -15.45 -27.53
C SER A 104 -10.14 -15.95 -26.54
N ARG A 105 -9.72 -16.41 -25.35
CA ARG A 105 -10.60 -16.88 -24.28
C ARG A 105 -11.61 -15.84 -23.77
N TYR A 106 -11.37 -14.55 -24.00
CA TYR A 106 -12.23 -13.45 -23.54
C TYR A 106 -13.14 -12.88 -24.63
N THR A 107 -13.10 -13.41 -25.85
CA THR A 107 -13.75 -12.82 -27.04
C THR A 107 -15.19 -13.28 -27.31
N ASP A 108 -15.77 -14.10 -26.43
CA ASP A 108 -17.14 -14.63 -26.56
C ASP A 108 -18.22 -13.63 -26.10
N GLY A 109 -17.82 -12.42 -25.70
CA GLY A 109 -18.72 -11.38 -25.22
C GLY A 109 -19.26 -11.64 -23.81
N ARG A 110 -18.70 -12.57 -23.04
CA ARG A 110 -19.04 -12.81 -21.63
C ARG A 110 -17.95 -12.26 -20.71
N PHE A 111 -18.29 -12.16 -19.42
CA PHE A 111 -17.31 -11.88 -18.38
C PHE A 111 -16.62 -13.18 -17.96
N HIS A 112 -15.29 -13.16 -17.91
CA HIS A 112 -14.45 -14.26 -17.45
C HIS A 112 -13.64 -13.81 -16.26
N HIS A 113 -13.57 -14.64 -15.23
CA HIS A 113 -12.75 -14.35 -14.07
C HIS A 113 -11.25 -14.40 -14.44
N VAL A 114 -10.48 -13.51 -13.83
CA VAL A 114 -9.02 -13.42 -13.98
C VAL A 114 -8.38 -13.21 -12.61
N ASN A 115 -7.18 -13.73 -12.44
CA ASN A 115 -6.37 -13.47 -11.26
C ASN A 115 -5.42 -12.28 -11.51
N ALA A 116 -4.91 -11.71 -10.43
CA ALA A 116 -3.83 -10.73 -10.52
C ALA A 116 -2.62 -11.29 -11.28
N GLY A 117 -2.04 -10.48 -12.16
CA GLY A 117 -0.94 -10.83 -13.06
C GLY A 117 -1.36 -11.47 -14.39
N ASP A 118 -2.61 -11.95 -14.53
CA ASP A 118 -3.05 -12.63 -15.75
C ASP A 118 -2.99 -11.69 -16.97
N PRO A 119 -2.44 -12.13 -18.11
CA PRO A 119 -2.55 -11.37 -19.36
C PRO A 119 -4.01 -11.37 -19.82
N ILE A 120 -4.53 -10.18 -20.13
CA ILE A 120 -5.91 -9.96 -20.56
C ILE A 120 -6.00 -9.54 -22.03
N GLY A 121 -4.95 -8.95 -22.58
CA GLY A 121 -4.92 -8.54 -23.98
C GLY A 121 -3.62 -7.86 -24.36
N SER A 122 -3.67 -7.09 -25.44
CA SER A 122 -2.55 -6.26 -25.89
C SER A 122 -3.05 -4.98 -26.55
N VAL A 123 -2.24 -3.93 -26.47
CA VAL A 123 -2.41 -2.68 -27.22
C VAL A 123 -2.32 -2.99 -28.71
N GLN A 124 -3.19 -2.38 -29.50
CA GLN A 124 -3.24 -2.56 -30.94
C GLN A 124 -3.21 -1.21 -31.65
N VAL A 125 -2.72 -1.21 -32.88
CA VAL A 125 -3.01 -0.10 -33.80
C VAL A 125 -4.49 -0.17 -34.13
N GLY A 126 -5.20 0.96 -34.09
CA GLY A 126 -6.60 0.98 -34.52
C GLY A 126 -6.70 0.66 -36.02
N PHE A 127 -7.55 -0.29 -36.41
CA PHE A 127 -7.81 -0.61 -37.82
C PHE A 127 -9.29 -0.92 -38.08
N ALA A 128 -9.76 -0.67 -39.29
CA ALA A 128 -11.12 -0.94 -39.69
C ALA A 128 -11.31 -2.46 -39.88
N PRO A 129 -12.22 -3.13 -39.13
CA PRO A 129 -12.31 -4.60 -39.12
C PRO A 129 -12.61 -5.23 -40.49
N LYS A 130 -13.27 -4.49 -41.39
CA LYS A 130 -13.65 -4.98 -42.74
C LYS A 130 -12.59 -4.73 -43.81
N THR A 131 -11.77 -3.70 -43.66
CA THR A 131 -10.85 -3.24 -44.72
C THR A 131 -9.38 -3.35 -44.32
N GLY A 132 -9.08 -3.56 -43.03
CA GLY A 132 -7.72 -3.58 -42.49
C GLY A 132 -7.01 -2.22 -42.53
N ALA A 133 -7.69 -1.16 -43.00
CA ALA A 133 -7.12 0.17 -43.08
C ALA A 133 -6.86 0.71 -41.66
N PRO A 134 -5.69 1.32 -41.38
CA PRO A 134 -5.42 1.95 -40.11
C PRO A 134 -6.41 3.09 -39.88
N CYS A 135 -6.93 3.16 -38.66
CA CYS A 135 -7.87 4.18 -38.21
C CYS A 135 -7.23 5.19 -37.26
N ASP A 136 -6.12 4.81 -36.62
CA ASP A 136 -5.39 5.64 -35.67
C ASP A 136 -3.92 5.15 -35.52
N GLY A 137 -3.07 5.94 -34.87
CA GLY A 137 -1.78 5.53 -34.32
C GLY A 137 -1.92 4.59 -33.12
N ALA A 138 -0.83 3.91 -32.75
CA ALA A 138 -0.80 3.02 -31.58
C ALA A 138 -0.87 3.83 -30.27
N HIS A 139 -2.02 3.78 -29.61
CA HIS A 139 -2.21 4.29 -28.26
C HIS A 139 -3.24 3.41 -27.54
N VAL A 140 -3.38 3.62 -26.23
CA VAL A 140 -4.49 3.06 -25.47
C VAL A 140 -5.35 4.22 -24.98
N GLU A 141 -6.66 4.12 -25.16
CA GLU A 141 -7.59 5.01 -24.47
C GLU A 141 -7.97 4.36 -23.14
N PHE A 142 -7.57 4.99 -22.03
CA PHE A 142 -7.67 4.43 -20.68
C PHE A 142 -8.76 5.11 -19.85
N MET A 143 -9.58 4.31 -19.16
CA MET A 143 -10.61 4.80 -18.25
C MET A 143 -10.64 4.03 -16.93
N TYR A 144 -10.85 4.78 -15.85
CA TYR A 144 -11.03 4.25 -14.50
C TYR A 144 -12.30 4.84 -13.87
N ASN A 145 -13.05 4.02 -13.13
CA ASN A 145 -14.21 4.44 -12.35
C ASN A 145 -14.26 3.71 -11.01
N SER A 146 -14.09 4.46 -9.92
CA SER A 146 -14.16 3.96 -8.54
C SER A 146 -15.59 3.75 -8.01
N TRP A 147 -16.62 4.00 -8.80
CA TRP A 147 -18.05 3.79 -8.46
C TRP A 147 -18.67 2.56 -9.12
N GLY A 148 -17.93 1.88 -10.00
CA GLY A 148 -18.23 0.50 -10.38
C GLY A 148 -19.32 0.37 -11.44
N ASN A 149 -19.79 1.51 -11.93
CA ASN A 149 -20.73 1.60 -13.03
C ASN A 149 -20.00 1.86 -14.36
N LEU A 150 -20.63 1.47 -15.47
CA LEU A 150 -20.14 1.74 -16.82
C LEU A 150 -20.75 3.04 -17.38
N SER A 151 -21.19 3.96 -16.52
CA SER A 151 -21.86 5.18 -16.95
C SER A 151 -20.87 6.09 -17.65
N ARG A 152 -21.27 6.61 -18.82
CA ARG A 152 -20.46 7.55 -19.58
C ARG A 152 -20.38 8.98 -18.99
N GLN A 153 -20.85 9.16 -17.77
CA GLN A 153 -20.94 10.48 -17.11
C GLN A 153 -20.21 10.52 -15.76
N ASN A 154 -19.66 9.38 -15.30
CA ASN A 154 -19.04 9.24 -13.99
C ASN A 154 -17.57 8.85 -14.16
N TYR A 155 -16.72 9.80 -14.52
CA TYR A 155 -15.30 9.53 -14.76
C TYR A 155 -14.50 10.13 -13.62
N TYR A 156 -13.91 9.26 -12.79
CA TYR A 156 -13.08 9.67 -11.67
C TYR A 156 -11.77 8.90 -11.71
N LEU A 157 -10.70 9.66 -11.56
CA LEU A 157 -9.33 9.21 -11.39
C LEU A 157 -9.09 8.82 -9.92
N PRO A 158 -8.01 8.09 -9.61
CA PRO A 158 -7.66 7.77 -8.23
C PRO A 158 -7.61 9.04 -7.35
N PRO A 159 -8.13 9.01 -6.12
CA PRO A 159 -8.48 10.23 -5.37
C PRO A 159 -7.32 11.03 -4.78
N LYS A 160 -6.04 10.71 -5.04
CA LYS A 160 -4.92 11.46 -4.44
C LYS A 160 -3.70 11.63 -5.36
N PRO A 161 -2.99 12.77 -5.27
CA PRO A 161 -1.73 12.98 -5.99
C PRO A 161 -0.68 12.00 -5.51
N LEU A 162 0.07 11.44 -6.44
CA LEU A 162 1.27 10.68 -6.13
C LEU A 162 2.38 11.64 -5.75
N TYR A 163 3.14 11.27 -4.72
CA TYR A 163 4.30 12.02 -4.26
C TYR A 163 5.45 11.96 -5.29
N LEU A 164 5.46 10.98 -6.19
CA LEU A 164 6.46 10.82 -7.25
C LEU A 164 5.81 10.56 -8.62
N PRO A 165 6.34 11.15 -9.71
CA PRO A 165 5.89 10.85 -11.07
C PRO A 165 6.29 9.43 -11.50
N THR A 166 5.43 8.78 -12.28
CA THR A 166 5.69 7.49 -12.92
C THR A 166 6.85 7.65 -13.91
N PRO A 167 7.95 6.88 -13.77
CA PRO A 167 9.11 7.01 -14.64
C PRO A 167 8.77 6.86 -16.13
N GLY A 168 9.14 7.88 -16.92
CA GLY A 168 8.93 7.90 -18.36
C GLY A 168 7.51 8.24 -18.81
N CYS A 169 6.60 8.62 -17.91
CA CYS A 169 5.22 8.98 -18.27
C CYS A 169 5.20 10.06 -19.37
N PRO A 170 4.56 9.80 -20.53
CA PRO A 170 4.52 10.74 -21.65
C PRO A 170 3.56 11.93 -21.43
N ILE A 171 2.75 11.90 -20.36
CA ILE A 171 1.79 12.95 -20.03
C ILE A 171 2.28 13.69 -18.77
N SER A 172 2.50 15.00 -18.90
CA SER A 172 2.90 15.84 -17.77
C SER A 172 1.81 15.97 -16.71
N LYS A 173 2.21 16.02 -15.43
CA LYS A 173 1.32 16.27 -14.29
C LYS A 173 0.53 17.59 -14.48
N GLY A 174 -0.78 17.54 -14.26
CA GLY A 174 -1.64 18.74 -14.25
C GLY A 174 -2.16 19.21 -15.62
N THR A 175 -2.05 18.38 -16.67
CA THR A 175 -2.42 18.77 -18.04
C THR A 175 -3.89 18.52 -18.39
N ILE A 176 -4.65 17.80 -17.55
CA ILE A 176 -6.07 17.48 -17.78
C ILE A 176 -6.96 18.49 -17.03
N PRO A 177 -7.77 19.32 -17.72
CA PRO A 177 -8.41 20.50 -17.11
C PRO A 177 -9.66 20.22 -16.25
N SER A 178 -10.19 19.00 -16.22
CA SER A 178 -11.48 18.74 -15.54
C SER A 178 -11.29 18.47 -14.04
N GLY A 179 -11.74 19.40 -13.19
CA GLY A 179 -12.03 19.14 -11.77
C GLY A 179 -10.91 19.41 -10.76
N GLY A 180 -9.77 19.97 -11.17
CA GLY A 180 -8.85 20.63 -10.23
C GLY A 180 -7.95 19.74 -9.36
N VAL A 181 -7.53 18.57 -9.84
CA VAL A 181 -6.50 17.76 -9.15
C VAL A 181 -5.38 17.37 -10.11
N GLY A 182 -4.14 17.78 -9.81
CA GLY A 182 -2.96 17.40 -10.58
C GLY A 182 -2.52 15.98 -10.27
N PHE A 183 -2.83 15.03 -11.17
CA PHE A 183 -2.49 13.62 -11.04
C PHE A 183 -1.53 13.15 -12.16
N ASP A 184 -0.97 11.95 -11.98
CA ASP A 184 -0.19 11.23 -12.97
C ASP A 184 -1.06 10.09 -13.56
N PRO A 185 -1.51 10.19 -14.82
CA PRO A 185 -2.37 9.18 -15.45
C PRO A 185 -1.67 7.85 -15.68
N CYS A 186 -0.35 7.85 -15.74
CA CYS A 186 0.44 6.66 -16.03
C CYS A 186 0.54 5.71 -14.84
N TYR A 187 0.09 6.10 -13.64
CA TYR A 187 0.19 5.25 -12.45
C TYR A 187 -0.66 3.99 -12.55
N VAL A 188 -1.98 4.11 -12.80
CA VAL A 188 -2.84 2.93 -12.91
C VAL A 188 -2.46 2.14 -14.16
N LEU A 189 -2.18 2.83 -15.25
CA LEU A 189 -1.79 2.19 -16.51
C LEU A 189 -0.47 1.42 -16.38
N TYR A 190 0.49 1.91 -15.59
CA TYR A 190 1.71 1.19 -15.26
C TYR A 190 1.40 -0.21 -14.72
N SER A 191 0.38 -0.34 -13.87
CA SER A 191 0.00 -1.64 -13.31
C SER A 191 -0.51 -2.62 -14.33
N TYR A 192 -1.30 -2.12 -15.26
CA TYR A 192 -1.83 -2.94 -16.34
C TYR A 192 -0.76 -3.31 -17.36
N MET A 193 0.25 -2.47 -17.60
CA MET A 193 1.32 -2.80 -18.55
C MET A 193 2.41 -3.71 -17.95
N THR A 194 2.61 -3.64 -16.63
CA THR A 194 3.63 -4.44 -15.93
C THR A 194 3.05 -5.68 -15.25
N GLY A 195 1.74 -5.75 -15.04
CA GLY A 195 1.10 -6.76 -14.18
C GLY A 195 1.33 -6.52 -12.69
N HIS A 196 1.87 -5.36 -12.29
CA HIS A 196 2.21 -5.04 -10.91
C HIS A 196 1.57 -3.71 -10.48
N VAL A 197 0.72 -3.70 -9.44
CA VAL A 197 0.24 -2.44 -8.83
C VAL A 197 1.46 -1.60 -8.45
N PRO A 198 1.49 -0.28 -8.76
CA PRO A 198 2.68 0.50 -8.52
C PRO A 198 2.77 0.60 -7.00
N ILE A 199 3.92 0.20 -6.46
CA ILE A 199 4.07 0.00 -5.03
C ILE A 199 3.74 1.32 -4.33
N GLY A 200 2.65 1.36 -3.56
CA GLY A 200 2.28 2.52 -2.76
C GLY A 200 3.40 2.88 -1.77
N PRO A 201 3.36 4.07 -1.13
CA PRO A 201 4.37 4.43 -0.15
C PRO A 201 4.45 3.33 0.91
N ARG A 202 5.65 2.89 1.30
CA ARG A 202 5.76 1.84 2.32
C ARG A 202 5.28 2.43 3.64
N ARG A 203 4.51 1.67 4.39
CA ARG A 203 3.81 2.16 5.59
C ARG A 203 4.30 1.48 6.84
N SER A 204 4.56 0.18 6.74
CA SER A 204 4.82 -0.66 7.89
C SER A 204 5.77 -1.78 7.54
N LEU A 205 6.36 -2.36 8.57
CA LEU A 205 7.30 -3.46 8.49
C LEU A 205 6.96 -4.43 9.61
N SER A 206 6.94 -5.72 9.31
CA SER A 206 6.80 -6.78 10.30
C SER A 206 7.80 -7.90 10.01
N MET A 207 8.34 -8.52 11.06
CA MET A 207 9.34 -9.59 10.94
C MET A 207 8.74 -10.92 11.38
N ILE A 208 9.02 -11.97 10.61
CA ILE A 208 8.72 -13.36 11.01
C ILE A 208 9.97 -14.08 11.53
N SER A 209 11.16 -13.59 11.17
CA SER A 209 12.44 -14.09 11.65
C SER A 209 13.42 -12.91 11.73
N GLY A 210 14.62 -13.14 12.29
CA GLY A 210 15.65 -12.11 12.36
C GLY A 210 16.12 -11.55 11.00
N THR A 211 15.73 -12.16 9.87
CA THR A 211 16.15 -11.72 8.53
C THR A 211 15.02 -11.68 7.49
N SER A 212 13.82 -12.13 7.85
CA SER A 212 12.71 -12.34 6.92
C SER A 212 11.44 -11.71 7.46
N GLY A 213 10.61 -11.17 6.58
CA GLY A 213 9.40 -10.47 6.98
C GLY A 213 8.63 -9.89 5.81
N TYR A 214 7.80 -8.91 6.13
CA TYR A 214 6.87 -8.29 5.21
C TYR A 214 6.87 -6.77 5.33
N VAL A 215 6.78 -6.10 4.19
CA VAL A 215 6.58 -4.66 4.09
C VAL A 215 5.15 -4.39 3.67
N GLY A 216 4.38 -3.70 4.51
CA GLY A 216 3.04 -3.21 4.16
C GLY A 216 3.13 -1.87 3.42
N THR A 217 2.27 -1.67 2.43
CA THR A 217 2.28 -0.48 1.57
C THR A 217 0.97 0.28 1.67
N GLY A 218 1.00 1.57 1.32
CA GLY A 218 -0.20 2.40 1.26
C GLY A 218 -1.22 1.87 0.25
N SER A 219 -0.79 1.21 -0.83
CA SER A 219 -1.70 0.59 -1.80
C SER A 219 -2.43 -0.64 -1.28
N GLY A 220 -2.07 -1.12 -0.08
CA GLY A 220 -2.58 -2.35 0.47
C GLY A 220 -1.87 -3.60 -0.02
N GLN A 221 -0.66 -3.44 -0.58
CA GLN A 221 0.20 -4.55 -0.95
C GLN A 221 1.13 -4.89 0.20
N VAL A 222 1.27 -6.18 0.49
CA VAL A 222 2.24 -6.76 1.41
C VAL A 222 3.34 -7.44 0.60
N ILE A 223 4.57 -6.97 0.78
CA ILE A 223 5.74 -7.41 0.02
C ILE A 223 6.62 -8.26 0.93
N PRO A 224 6.76 -9.57 0.67
CA PRO A 224 7.68 -10.41 1.42
C PRO A 224 9.14 -10.07 1.09
N PHE A 225 10.03 -10.25 2.05
CA PHE A 225 11.47 -10.15 1.85
C PHE A 225 12.23 -11.18 2.70
N GLY A 226 13.51 -11.36 2.41
CA GLY A 226 14.39 -12.23 3.20
C GLY A 226 14.01 -13.72 3.15
N GLY A 227 13.28 -14.14 2.11
CA GLY A 227 12.82 -15.52 1.96
C GLY A 227 11.42 -15.81 2.52
N ALA A 228 10.73 -14.81 3.08
CA ALA A 228 9.31 -14.93 3.39
C ALA A 228 8.50 -15.20 2.11
N THR A 229 7.36 -15.86 2.26
CA THR A 229 6.43 -16.17 1.16
C THR A 229 5.02 -15.71 1.51
N ILE A 230 4.21 -15.44 0.49
CA ILE A 230 2.78 -15.20 0.67
C ILE A 230 2.01 -15.94 -0.43
N THR A 231 1.10 -16.83 -0.05
CA THR A 231 0.37 -17.71 -0.98
C THR A 231 -1.14 -17.74 -0.70
N GLY A 232 -1.97 -17.99 -1.72
CA GLY A 232 -3.42 -18.21 -1.55
C GLY A 232 -4.32 -16.96 -1.54
N GLN A 233 -5.58 -17.14 -1.10
CA GLN A 233 -6.64 -16.10 -1.01
C GLN A 233 -6.30 -15.05 0.05
N GLY A 234 -5.30 -14.22 -0.25
CA GLY A 234 -4.73 -13.25 0.68
C GLY A 234 -3.62 -12.44 0.04
N ALA A 235 -3.64 -12.32 -1.30
CA ALA A 235 -3.04 -11.16 -1.94
C ALA A 235 -3.77 -9.95 -1.37
N SER A 236 -3.22 -9.41 -0.29
CA SER A 236 -3.28 -8.03 0.16
C SER A 236 -4.30 -7.20 -0.62
N PRO A 237 -5.40 -6.73 0.00
CA PRO A 237 -6.44 -6.05 -0.77
C PRO A 237 -5.82 -4.83 -1.45
N LEU A 238 -5.60 -4.93 -2.76
CA LEU A 238 -5.02 -3.86 -3.54
C LEU A 238 -6.08 -2.77 -3.67
N TRP A 239 -6.13 -1.85 -2.73
CA TRP A 239 -7.12 -0.78 -2.73
C TRP A 239 -6.87 0.24 -3.86
N GLY A 240 -5.70 0.16 -4.52
CA GLY A 240 -5.30 1.03 -5.63
C GLY A 240 -5.15 2.50 -5.25
N ALA A 241 -5.16 2.78 -3.94
CA ALA A 241 -5.05 4.09 -3.31
C ALA A 241 -4.42 3.92 -1.92
N ASP A 242 -4.03 5.03 -1.27
CA ASP A 242 -3.34 5.05 0.02
C ASP A 242 -4.23 4.66 1.23
N TYR A 243 -4.55 3.37 1.32
CA TYR A 243 -5.43 2.72 2.28
C TYR A 243 -4.70 1.89 3.33
N GLY A 244 -3.61 1.22 3.00
CA GLY A 244 -2.88 0.40 3.97
C GLY A 244 -2.30 1.24 5.10
N ARG A 245 -2.40 0.74 6.32
CA ARG A 245 -1.87 1.38 7.54
C ARG A 245 -0.85 0.49 8.25
N GLY A 246 -1.06 -0.82 8.29
CA GLY A 246 -0.19 -1.72 9.03
C GLY A 246 -0.21 -3.14 8.48
N VAL A 247 0.92 -3.83 8.63
CA VAL A 247 1.00 -5.28 8.55
C VAL A 247 1.50 -5.76 9.91
N ALA A 248 0.85 -6.79 10.46
CA ALA A 248 1.30 -7.46 11.66
C ALA A 248 1.36 -8.98 11.39
N THR A 249 2.48 -9.59 11.72
CA THR A 249 2.71 -11.02 11.52
C THR A 249 3.16 -11.69 12.80
N CYS A 250 2.93 -13.00 12.88
CA CYS A 250 3.35 -13.80 14.01
C CYS A 250 4.83 -14.22 13.82
N SER A 251 5.67 -13.99 14.83
CA SER A 251 7.07 -14.44 14.78
C SER A 251 7.11 -15.96 14.62
N GLY A 252 7.86 -16.46 13.64
CA GLY A 252 8.02 -17.88 13.34
C GLY A 252 6.98 -18.47 12.38
N PHE A 253 5.98 -17.70 11.94
CA PHE A 253 4.96 -18.17 10.99
C PHE A 253 5.05 -17.39 9.68
N ASP A 254 5.55 -18.06 8.65
CA ASP A 254 5.47 -17.57 7.27
C ASP A 254 4.04 -17.73 6.74
N ASP A 255 3.66 -16.88 5.80
CA ASP A 255 2.33 -16.86 5.16
C ASP A 255 1.16 -16.75 6.17
N TYR A 256 1.36 -15.97 7.24
CA TYR A 256 0.39 -15.82 8.34
C TYR A 256 0.44 -14.44 9.01
N GLY A 257 -0.67 -13.69 8.94
CA GLY A 257 -0.80 -12.42 9.64
C GLY A 257 -2.02 -11.64 9.22
N TYR A 258 -1.99 -10.33 9.47
CA TYR A 258 -3.09 -9.43 9.18
C TYR A 258 -2.60 -8.09 8.61
N GLU A 259 -3.41 -7.55 7.71
CA GLU A 259 -3.25 -6.20 7.15
C GLU A 259 -4.37 -5.28 7.66
N LEU A 260 -4.01 -4.06 8.02
CA LEU A 260 -4.93 -3.01 8.45
C LEU A 260 -5.13 -1.97 7.36
N ASP A 261 -6.39 -1.62 7.09
CA ASP A 261 -6.77 -0.49 6.26
C ASP A 261 -7.10 0.78 7.06
N LEU A 262 -7.16 1.94 6.39
CA LEU A 262 -7.42 3.24 6.99
C LEU A 262 -8.78 3.38 7.67
N HIS A 263 -9.75 2.53 7.31
CA HIS A 263 -11.10 2.51 7.89
C HIS A 263 -11.19 1.58 9.10
N GLY A 264 -10.10 0.93 9.51
CA GLY A 264 -10.10 -0.02 10.63
C GLY A 264 -10.43 -1.45 10.22
N GLY A 265 -10.56 -1.75 8.93
CA GLY A 265 -10.71 -3.12 8.46
C GLY A 265 -9.43 -3.92 8.68
N VAL A 266 -9.57 -5.12 9.27
CA VAL A 266 -8.47 -6.07 9.48
C VAL A 266 -8.67 -7.26 8.55
N HIS A 267 -7.70 -7.46 7.65
CA HIS A 267 -7.76 -8.42 6.56
C HIS A 267 -6.74 -9.53 6.81
N ALA A 268 -7.18 -10.79 6.70
CA ALA A 268 -6.29 -11.93 6.84
C ALA A 268 -5.28 -11.97 5.69
N LEU A 269 -4.01 -12.27 6.02
CA LEU A 269 -2.93 -12.52 5.07
C LEU A 269 -2.59 -14.01 5.08
N GLY A 270 -2.38 -14.56 3.89
CA GLY A 270 -2.00 -15.96 3.71
C GLY A 270 -3.01 -16.93 4.30
N THR A 271 -2.57 -17.71 5.28
CA THR A 271 -3.35 -18.77 5.94
C THR A 271 -4.03 -18.35 7.24
N ALA A 272 -3.95 -17.06 7.61
CA ALA A 272 -4.61 -16.55 8.80
C ALA A 272 -6.15 -16.65 8.70
N PRO A 273 -6.85 -16.97 9.80
CA PRO A 273 -8.32 -16.99 9.79
C PRO A 273 -8.88 -15.58 9.74
N PRO A 274 -10.07 -15.37 9.14
CA PRO A 274 -10.77 -14.09 9.22
C PRO A 274 -11.10 -13.73 10.68
N VAL A 275 -11.12 -12.44 10.98
CA VAL A 275 -11.35 -11.90 12.31
C VAL A 275 -12.61 -11.06 12.37
N THR A 276 -13.20 -10.99 13.56
CA THR A 276 -14.21 -10.00 13.92
C THR A 276 -13.52 -8.77 14.45
N ILE A 277 -13.89 -7.59 13.94
CA ILE A 277 -13.45 -6.28 14.43
C ILE A 277 -14.53 -5.66 15.31
N THR A 278 -14.15 -4.93 16.37
CA THR A 278 -15.12 -4.23 17.23
C THR A 278 -15.37 -2.78 16.83
N ALA A 279 -14.52 -2.20 15.97
CA ALA A 279 -14.70 -0.85 15.44
C ALA A 279 -14.33 -0.76 13.96
N SER A 280 -15.02 0.15 13.27
CA SER A 280 -14.70 0.56 11.90
C SER A 280 -15.16 2.01 11.68
N TRP A 281 -14.47 2.72 10.80
CA TRP A 281 -14.75 4.11 10.45
C TRP A 281 -14.90 4.25 8.94
N PRO A 282 -16.04 3.81 8.36
CA PRO A 282 -16.25 3.89 6.93
C PRO A 282 -16.04 5.32 6.40
N LYS A 283 -15.31 5.44 5.29
CA LYS A 283 -15.02 6.70 4.59
C LYS A 283 -14.13 7.70 5.35
N SER A 284 -13.54 7.31 6.47
CA SER A 284 -12.65 8.17 7.27
C SER A 284 -11.28 7.51 7.46
N ASP A 285 -10.22 8.31 7.37
CA ASP A 285 -8.84 7.89 7.64
C ASP A 285 -8.54 7.95 9.14
N MET A 286 -8.96 6.90 9.84
CA MET A 286 -8.93 6.84 11.30
C MET A 286 -7.91 5.85 11.83
N ALA A 287 -7.72 4.70 11.19
CA ALA A 287 -6.82 3.69 11.72
C ALA A 287 -5.34 4.12 11.59
N ARG A 288 -4.51 3.83 12.59
CA ARG A 288 -3.08 4.21 12.62
C ARG A 288 -2.14 3.01 12.71
N GLY A 289 -2.51 1.96 13.44
CA GLY A 289 -1.71 0.75 13.57
C GLY A 289 -2.51 -0.43 14.10
N LEU A 290 -1.94 -1.62 14.00
CA LEU A 290 -2.45 -2.82 14.63
C LEU A 290 -1.32 -3.56 15.35
N VAL A 291 -1.66 -4.28 16.41
CA VAL A 291 -0.76 -5.19 17.13
C VAL A 291 -1.44 -6.54 17.31
N LEU A 292 -0.66 -7.62 17.29
CA LEU A 292 -1.12 -8.98 17.54
C LEU A 292 -0.76 -9.42 18.95
N ARG A 293 -1.67 -10.16 19.57
CA ARG A 293 -1.40 -10.94 20.79
C ARG A 293 -0.60 -12.20 20.43
N PRO A 294 0.01 -12.89 21.42
CA PRO A 294 0.81 -14.09 21.17
C PRO A 294 0.03 -15.28 20.60
N ASP A 295 -1.31 -15.28 20.72
CA ASP A 295 -2.18 -16.26 20.04
C ASP A 295 -2.24 -16.07 18.51
N CYS A 296 -1.74 -14.93 18.02
CA CYS A 296 -1.64 -14.56 16.61
C CYS A 296 -2.96 -14.52 15.84
N GLN A 297 -4.10 -14.56 16.54
CA GLN A 297 -5.45 -14.54 15.97
C GLN A 297 -6.33 -13.45 16.57
N SER A 298 -5.77 -12.70 17.51
CA SER A 298 -6.42 -11.58 18.18
C SER A 298 -5.42 -10.46 18.44
N GLY A 299 -5.94 -9.28 18.75
CA GLY A 299 -5.12 -8.10 18.90
C GLY A 299 -5.94 -6.82 18.98
N TYR A 300 -5.29 -5.70 18.71
CA TYR A 300 -5.88 -4.37 18.82
C TYR A 300 -5.58 -3.52 17.59
N VAL A 301 -6.57 -2.75 17.16
CA VAL A 301 -6.44 -1.65 16.19
C VAL A 301 -6.40 -0.34 16.96
N LEU A 302 -5.43 0.52 16.63
CA LEU A 302 -5.31 1.89 17.11
C LEU A 302 -6.01 2.85 16.14
N ASP A 303 -6.88 3.72 16.67
CA ASP A 303 -7.43 4.87 15.95
C ASP A 303 -6.59 6.15 16.11
N SER A 304 -6.89 7.17 15.31
CA SER A 304 -6.15 8.43 15.26
C SER A 304 -6.26 9.28 16.52
N TRP A 305 -7.23 9.01 17.39
CA TRP A 305 -7.45 9.71 18.65
C TRP A 305 -6.81 8.98 19.83
N GLY A 306 -6.23 7.81 19.63
CA GLY A 306 -5.59 7.01 20.70
C GLY A 306 -6.47 5.88 21.25
N GLY A 307 -7.66 5.66 20.69
CA GLY A 307 -8.53 4.55 21.08
C GLY A 307 -8.01 3.21 20.56
N LEU A 308 -8.12 2.16 21.40
CA LEU A 308 -7.75 0.79 21.04
C LEU A 308 -9.00 -0.09 20.93
N HIS A 309 -9.09 -0.83 19.83
CA HIS A 309 -10.27 -1.59 19.45
C HIS A 309 -9.88 -3.04 19.18
N PRO A 310 -10.35 -4.01 19.99
CA PRO A 310 -9.93 -5.39 19.80
C PRO A 310 -10.46 -6.00 18.51
N PHE A 311 -9.71 -6.97 18.00
CA PHE A 311 -10.19 -7.91 16.99
C PHE A 311 -9.83 -9.33 17.41
N TYR A 312 -10.58 -10.32 16.93
CA TYR A 312 -10.37 -11.72 17.28
C TYR A 312 -10.96 -12.68 16.24
N SER A 313 -10.32 -13.83 16.06
CA SER A 313 -10.88 -14.93 15.27
C SER A 313 -12.05 -15.60 16.02
N ALA A 314 -12.83 -16.40 15.28
CA ALA A 314 -13.88 -17.22 15.87
C ALA A 314 -13.35 -18.24 16.90
N ALA A 315 -12.09 -18.65 16.80
CA ALA A 315 -11.47 -19.61 17.73
C ALA A 315 -11.10 -18.98 19.08
N ILE A 316 -10.90 -17.66 19.13
CA ILE A 316 -10.49 -16.91 20.34
C ILE A 316 -11.67 -16.26 21.05
N GLY A 317 -12.71 -15.85 20.31
CA GLY A 317 -13.68 -14.86 20.78
C GLY A 317 -14.57 -15.27 21.97
N PRO A 318 -15.38 -14.32 22.48
CA PRO A 318 -15.06 -12.93 22.73
C PRO A 318 -14.46 -12.80 24.15
N THR A 319 -13.16 -13.03 24.29
CA THR A 319 -12.47 -13.04 25.59
C THR A 319 -11.80 -11.71 25.92
N LEU A 320 -11.64 -10.81 24.95
CA LEU A 320 -10.91 -9.55 25.10
C LEU A 320 -11.75 -8.43 25.70
N ASN A 321 -11.12 -7.59 26.51
CA ASN A 321 -11.70 -6.34 26.99
C ASN A 321 -11.93 -5.38 25.81
N THR A 322 -13.17 -4.97 25.59
CA THR A 322 -13.58 -4.03 24.53
C THR A 322 -13.27 -2.57 24.82
N ASN A 323 -12.84 -2.26 26.04
CA ASN A 323 -12.41 -0.93 26.45
C ASN A 323 -11.13 -1.01 27.28
N PRO A 324 -9.98 -1.33 26.65
CA PRO A 324 -8.69 -1.32 27.35
C PRO A 324 -8.41 0.07 27.91
N HIS A 325 -7.83 0.12 29.10
CA HIS A 325 -7.43 1.37 29.73
C HIS A 325 -6.31 2.03 28.89
N VAL A 326 -6.51 3.26 28.43
CA VAL A 326 -5.52 4.04 27.68
C VAL A 326 -5.27 5.37 28.38
N THR A 327 -4.01 5.77 28.51
CA THR A 327 -3.67 7.09 29.10
C THR A 327 -3.53 8.20 28.04
N GLY A 328 -3.21 7.83 26.79
CA GLY A 328 -3.13 8.74 25.65
C GLY A 328 -4.42 8.74 24.84
N TYR A 329 -5.28 9.73 25.07
CA TYR A 329 -6.50 9.93 24.28
C TYR A 329 -6.71 11.41 23.95
N TRP A 330 -6.87 11.70 22.66
CA TRP A 330 -6.96 13.06 22.12
C TRP A 330 -8.27 13.22 21.33
N PRO A 331 -9.37 13.56 22.01
CA PRO A 331 -10.67 13.68 21.36
C PRO A 331 -10.62 14.64 20.17
N ASN A 332 -11.04 14.16 19.00
CA ASN A 332 -11.12 14.94 17.75
C ASN A 332 -9.78 15.44 17.20
N MET A 333 -8.64 14.83 17.58
CA MET A 333 -7.33 15.21 17.06
C MET A 333 -6.62 13.99 16.48
N ASP A 334 -6.11 14.12 15.25
CA ASP A 334 -5.26 13.10 14.62
C ASP A 334 -3.85 13.18 15.21
N MET A 335 -3.68 12.53 16.36
CA MET A 335 -2.50 12.64 17.21
C MET A 335 -1.78 11.30 17.39
N ALA A 336 -2.51 10.19 17.47
CA ALA A 336 -1.90 8.88 17.60
C ALA A 336 -1.19 8.46 16.30
N ARG A 337 -0.07 7.75 16.43
CA ARG A 337 0.77 7.32 15.29
C ARG A 337 1.01 5.82 15.27
N SER A 338 1.25 5.21 16.42
CA SER A 338 1.62 3.79 16.50
C SER A 338 1.28 3.21 17.88
N VAL A 339 1.11 1.90 17.94
CA VAL A 339 0.86 1.15 19.17
C VAL A 339 1.82 -0.04 19.20
N ASP A 340 2.32 -0.36 20.38
CA ASP A 340 2.97 -1.64 20.66
C ASP A 340 2.16 -2.51 21.62
N TYR A 341 2.56 -3.77 21.72
CA TYR A 341 2.06 -4.75 22.69
C TYR A 341 3.26 -5.37 23.39
N VAL A 342 3.37 -5.14 24.71
CA VAL A 342 4.50 -5.66 25.51
C VAL A 342 4.17 -7.00 26.16
N GLY A 343 2.89 -7.36 26.25
CA GLY A 343 2.43 -8.59 26.89
C GLY A 343 1.28 -8.36 27.86
N GLU A 344 0.88 -9.42 28.55
CA GLU A 344 -0.01 -9.33 29.70
C GLU A 344 0.80 -8.96 30.95
N ILE A 345 0.43 -7.86 31.61
CA ILE A 345 0.96 -7.44 32.92
C ILE A 345 -0.19 -7.58 33.91
N ASN A 346 0.01 -8.33 34.99
CA ASN A 346 -1.04 -8.69 35.96
C ASN A 346 -2.31 -9.31 35.34
N GLY A 347 -2.17 -10.01 34.21
CA GLY A 347 -3.31 -10.59 33.47
C GLY A 347 -4.10 -9.58 32.63
N VAL A 348 -3.54 -8.39 32.39
CA VAL A 348 -4.12 -7.34 31.54
C VAL A 348 -3.20 -7.12 30.34
N ASP A 349 -3.75 -7.26 29.14
CA ASP A 349 -3.07 -6.87 27.90
C ASP A 349 -2.56 -5.42 28.01
N SER A 350 -1.27 -5.21 27.74
CA SER A 350 -0.58 -3.96 28.04
C SER A 350 0.42 -3.56 26.95
N GLY A 351 0.76 -2.26 26.92
CA GLY A 351 1.75 -1.68 26.02
C GLY A 351 1.73 -0.16 26.04
N TYR A 352 2.15 0.44 24.93
CA TYR A 352 2.26 1.88 24.76
C TYR A 352 1.63 2.36 23.44
N VAL A 353 1.00 3.53 23.49
CA VAL A 353 0.56 4.32 22.34
C VAL A 353 1.53 5.48 22.14
N LEU A 354 1.99 5.66 20.91
CA LEU A 354 2.86 6.75 20.48
C LEU A 354 2.04 7.86 19.83
N ASP A 355 2.29 9.11 20.24
CA ASP A 355 1.74 10.31 19.60
C ASP A 355 2.69 10.95 18.57
N GLY A 356 2.18 11.88 17.75
CA GLY A 356 2.92 12.59 16.70
C GLY A 356 4.16 13.34 17.20
N HIS A 357 4.12 13.86 18.42
CA HIS A 357 5.20 14.62 19.04
C HIS A 357 6.22 13.72 19.76
N GLY A 358 6.06 12.40 19.73
CA GLY A 358 6.95 11.44 20.37
C GLY A 358 6.54 11.06 21.80
N GLY A 359 5.44 11.61 22.32
CA GLY A 359 4.92 11.20 23.62
C GLY A 359 4.52 9.73 23.62
N VAL A 360 4.91 9.02 24.69
CA VAL A 360 4.68 7.58 24.88
C VAL A 360 3.72 7.40 26.05
N HIS A 361 2.56 6.80 25.76
CA HIS A 361 1.42 6.73 26.68
C HIS A 361 1.08 5.28 27.00
N PRO A 362 1.20 4.83 28.25
CA PRO A 362 0.87 3.45 28.60
C PRO A 362 -0.62 3.14 28.40
N TRP A 363 -0.90 1.88 28.06
CA TRP A 363 -2.22 1.29 28.07
C TRP A 363 -2.18 -0.06 28.80
N GLY A 364 -3.33 -0.49 29.30
CA GLY A 364 -3.42 -1.60 30.25
C GLY A 364 -2.72 -1.26 31.57
N ASP A 365 -1.85 -2.18 31.99
CA ASP A 365 -1.04 -2.12 33.21
C ASP A 365 0.45 -1.80 32.92
N ALA A 366 0.78 -1.34 31.70
CA ALA A 366 2.13 -0.88 31.38
C ALA A 366 2.57 0.27 32.29
N ALA A 367 3.82 0.22 32.76
CA ALA A 367 4.35 1.24 33.64
C ALA A 367 4.48 2.59 32.91
N PRO A 368 4.18 3.73 33.56
CA PRO A 368 4.44 5.03 32.96
C PRO A 368 5.96 5.26 32.84
N LEU A 369 6.39 5.74 31.68
CA LEU A 369 7.75 6.21 31.45
C LEU A 369 7.86 7.69 31.87
N SER A 370 8.97 8.06 32.52
CA SER A 370 9.30 9.45 32.77
C SER A 370 9.66 10.16 31.45
N THR A 371 9.54 11.48 31.42
CA THR A 371 9.85 12.29 30.22
C THR A 371 11.31 12.21 29.78
N SER A 372 12.23 11.72 30.63
CA SER A 372 13.62 11.44 30.27
C SER A 372 13.84 10.07 29.62
N GLU A 373 12.83 9.20 29.63
CA GLU A 373 12.90 7.82 29.14
C GLU A 373 12.30 7.64 27.74
N TYR A 374 11.93 8.73 27.05
CA TYR A 374 11.50 8.70 25.66
C TYR A 374 11.80 10.02 24.95
N PRO A 375 11.92 10.02 23.60
CA PRO A 375 12.15 11.25 22.85
C PRO A 375 10.88 12.11 22.77
N TYR A 376 11.04 13.43 22.74
CA TYR A 376 9.91 14.35 22.56
C TYR A 376 10.31 15.52 21.64
N TRP A 377 9.46 15.81 20.67
CA TRP A 377 9.60 16.88 19.70
C TRP A 377 8.41 17.84 19.82
N PRO A 378 8.54 18.89 20.64
CA PRO A 378 7.49 19.89 20.82
C PRO A 378 7.03 20.44 19.47
N ASP A 379 5.72 20.47 19.26
CA ASP A 379 5.05 21.06 18.10
C ASP A 379 5.45 20.47 16.72
N LEU A 380 6.11 19.31 16.70
CA LEU A 380 6.54 18.65 15.48
C LEU A 380 5.98 17.21 15.39
N ASP A 381 5.07 17.00 14.44
CA ASP A 381 4.55 15.67 14.10
C ASP A 381 5.57 14.85 13.30
N ILE A 382 6.51 14.21 14.01
CA ILE A 382 7.62 13.47 13.42
C ILE A 382 7.74 12.04 13.93
N ALA A 383 7.08 11.66 15.02
CA ALA A 383 7.13 10.27 15.47
C ALA A 383 6.34 9.35 14.52
N ARG A 384 6.85 8.15 14.22
CA ARG A 384 6.28 7.26 13.19
C ARG A 384 5.91 5.89 13.71
N THR A 385 6.83 5.22 14.42
CA THR A 385 6.60 3.85 14.89
C THR A 385 7.12 3.69 16.30
N ILE A 386 6.39 2.97 17.14
CA ILE A 386 6.88 2.39 18.38
C ILE A 386 6.91 0.86 18.22
N ILE A 387 7.96 0.21 18.70
CA ILE A 387 8.03 -1.25 18.77
C ILE A 387 8.49 -1.70 20.16
N PRO A 388 8.05 -2.88 20.62
CA PRO A 388 8.44 -3.40 21.91
C PRO A 388 9.82 -4.06 21.83
N TYR A 389 10.60 -3.94 22.90
CA TYR A 389 11.75 -4.79 23.17
C TYR A 389 11.28 -5.97 24.03
N MET A 390 10.86 -7.04 23.36
CA MET A 390 10.17 -8.21 23.96
C MET A 390 10.95 -8.98 25.03
N LEU A 391 12.22 -8.63 25.28
CA LEU A 391 13.02 -9.23 26.35
C LEU A 391 12.89 -8.49 27.69
N ASP A 392 12.23 -7.34 27.72
CA ASP A 392 11.94 -6.62 28.96
C ASP A 392 10.47 -6.84 29.41
N PRO A 393 10.24 -7.53 30.53
CA PRO A 393 8.89 -7.82 31.01
C PRO A 393 8.16 -6.59 31.58
N ASN A 394 8.86 -5.48 31.82
CA ASN A 394 8.28 -4.25 32.38
C ASN A 394 7.92 -3.22 31.30
N GLY A 395 8.18 -3.53 30.03
CA GLY A 395 7.90 -2.66 28.90
C GLY A 395 9.06 -1.71 28.62
N ALA A 396 9.78 -2.00 27.54
CA ALA A 396 10.80 -1.16 26.93
C ALA A 396 10.65 -1.25 25.42
N GLY A 397 11.31 -0.37 24.67
CA GLY A 397 11.15 -0.39 23.22
C GLY A 397 11.99 0.63 22.47
N TYR A 398 11.55 0.91 21.24
CA TYR A 398 12.18 1.90 20.38
C TYR A 398 11.14 2.74 19.66
N VAL A 399 11.40 4.04 19.55
CA VAL A 399 10.64 4.99 18.73
C VAL A 399 11.45 5.32 17.48
N LEU A 400 10.80 5.24 16.32
CA LEU A 400 11.30 5.73 15.04
C LEU A 400 10.73 7.13 14.77
N ASP A 401 11.60 8.10 14.49
CA ASP A 401 11.22 9.40 13.93
C ASP A 401 11.21 9.39 12.39
N GLY A 402 10.50 10.34 11.79
CA GLY A 402 10.34 10.49 10.34
C GLY A 402 11.64 10.77 9.60
N TRP A 403 12.67 11.26 10.27
CA TRP A 403 13.99 11.46 9.67
C TRP A 403 14.86 10.19 9.67
N GLY A 404 14.41 9.13 10.34
CA GLY A 404 15.11 7.84 10.43
C GLY A 404 15.91 7.65 11.72
N GLY A 405 15.76 8.55 12.70
CA GLY A 405 16.34 8.35 14.03
C GLY A 405 15.60 7.27 14.81
N VAL A 406 16.36 6.35 15.41
CA VAL A 406 15.83 5.28 16.28
C VAL A 406 16.24 5.59 17.72
N HIS A 407 15.25 5.74 18.60
CA HIS A 407 15.42 6.21 19.96
C HIS A 407 14.98 5.11 20.94
N PRO A 408 15.87 4.62 21.82
CA PRO A 408 15.45 3.69 22.86
C PRO A 408 14.51 4.38 23.84
N ILE A 409 13.54 3.63 24.36
CA ILE A 409 12.66 4.06 25.44
C ILE A 409 12.74 3.11 26.63
N GLY A 410 12.53 3.64 27.84
CA GLY A 410 12.68 2.89 29.08
C GLY A 410 14.08 2.26 29.20
N SER A 411 14.13 0.98 29.57
CA SER A 411 15.33 0.17 29.75
C SER A 411 15.88 -0.47 28.47
N ALA A 412 15.39 -0.07 27.28
CA ALA A 412 15.82 -0.69 26.04
C ALA A 412 17.34 -0.51 25.79
N PRO A 413 18.03 -1.55 25.28
CA PRO A 413 19.44 -1.44 24.90
C PRO A 413 19.73 -0.26 23.98
N ARG A 414 20.92 0.32 24.09
CA ARG A 414 21.29 1.49 23.29
C ARG A 414 21.46 1.10 21.82
N VAL A 415 21.00 1.96 20.91
CA VAL A 415 21.34 1.88 19.49
C VAL A 415 22.83 2.18 19.30
N VAL A 416 23.59 1.19 18.83
CA VAL A 416 25.05 1.29 18.65
C VAL A 416 25.46 1.57 17.20
N SER A 417 24.58 1.28 16.24
CA SER A 417 24.81 1.57 14.82
C SER A 417 23.52 1.98 14.13
N PRO A 418 23.25 3.29 13.95
CA PRO A 418 22.18 3.77 13.07
C PRO A 418 22.66 3.67 11.61
N SER A 419 21.92 3.01 10.71
CA SER A 419 22.41 2.86 9.32
C SER A 419 22.16 4.06 8.43
N TRP A 420 21.07 4.82 8.66
CA TRP A 420 20.71 5.91 7.76
C TRP A 420 19.75 6.92 8.38
N TYR A 421 20.13 8.20 8.28
CA TYR A 421 19.32 9.35 8.67
C TYR A 421 19.09 10.22 7.42
N TRP A 422 17.84 10.36 7.00
CA TRP A 422 17.48 11.04 5.76
C TRP A 422 17.41 12.57 5.92
N GLY A 423 17.21 13.08 7.14
CA GLY A 423 17.01 14.51 7.40
C GLY A 423 15.73 15.10 6.78
N VAL A 424 14.86 14.23 6.24
CA VAL A 424 13.56 14.56 5.66
C VAL A 424 12.53 13.53 6.13
N ASP A 425 11.27 13.93 6.29
CA ASP A 425 10.21 13.07 6.84
C ASP A 425 9.79 11.98 5.85
N ILE A 426 10.46 10.84 5.92
CA ILE A 426 10.32 9.75 4.99
C ILE A 426 10.32 8.37 5.64
N ALA A 427 10.82 8.20 6.86
CA ALA A 427 10.78 6.95 7.60
C ALA A 427 9.33 6.60 7.99
N ARG A 428 8.97 5.31 7.98
CA ARG A 428 7.56 4.89 8.12
C ARG A 428 7.33 3.74 9.08
N GLY A 429 8.05 2.63 8.90
CA GLY A 429 7.88 1.42 9.72
C GLY A 429 9.21 0.95 10.29
N MET A 430 9.16 0.34 11.47
CA MET A 430 10.31 -0.28 12.14
C MET A 430 9.87 -1.62 12.71
N ALA A 431 10.79 -2.57 12.80
CA ALA A 431 10.56 -3.85 13.45
C ALA A 431 11.86 -4.45 14.00
N LEU A 432 11.73 -5.23 15.07
CA LEU A 432 12.82 -5.95 15.70
C LEU A 432 12.29 -7.32 16.13
N SER A 433 12.91 -8.39 15.64
CA SER A 433 12.55 -9.74 16.06
C SER A 433 13.00 -10.01 17.50
N PRO A 434 12.23 -10.78 18.29
CA PRO A 434 12.65 -11.18 19.63
C PRO A 434 14.04 -11.83 19.63
N GLY A 435 14.92 -11.39 20.53
CA GLY A 435 16.29 -11.90 20.65
C GLY A 435 17.28 -11.40 19.59
N SER A 436 16.84 -10.62 18.60
CA SER A 436 17.74 -10.03 17.60
C SER A 436 18.44 -8.79 18.16
N THR A 437 19.71 -8.61 17.78
CA THR A 437 20.44 -7.34 17.96
C THR A 437 20.39 -6.47 16.70
N THR A 438 19.82 -6.98 15.62
CA THR A 438 19.60 -6.25 14.36
C THR A 438 18.11 -6.02 14.17
N GLY A 439 17.72 -4.76 14.14
CA GLY A 439 16.39 -4.33 13.74
C GLY A 439 16.38 -3.78 12.32
N TYR A 440 15.19 -3.59 11.79
CA TYR A 440 14.94 -3.14 10.43
C TYR A 440 13.97 -1.97 10.45
N TYR A 441 14.09 -1.07 9.47
CA TYR A 441 13.15 0.02 9.26
C TYR A 441 13.04 0.38 7.79
N VAL A 442 11.90 0.94 7.40
CA VAL A 442 11.57 1.28 6.01
C VAL A 442 11.29 2.76 5.84
N ASP A 443 11.78 3.32 4.74
CA ASP A 443 11.31 4.60 4.23
C ASP A 443 10.09 4.43 3.31
N SER A 444 9.37 5.53 3.05
CA SER A 444 8.21 5.52 2.16
C SER A 444 8.53 5.13 0.71
N LEU A 445 9.80 5.17 0.30
CA LEU A 445 10.26 4.86 -1.06
C LEU A 445 10.62 3.38 -1.25
N GLY A 446 10.75 2.62 -0.16
CA GLY A 446 10.98 1.19 -0.17
C GLY A 446 12.39 0.72 0.15
N SER A 447 13.26 1.59 0.68
CA SER A 447 14.53 1.12 1.22
C SER A 447 14.29 0.46 2.57
N VAL A 448 14.64 -0.82 2.71
CA VAL A 448 14.78 -1.48 4.01
C VAL A 448 16.20 -1.26 4.50
N GLN A 449 16.30 -0.59 5.63
CA GLN A 449 17.53 -0.28 6.33
C GLN A 449 17.62 -1.10 7.62
N THR A 450 18.82 -1.22 8.18
CA THR A 450 19.06 -1.96 9.43
C THR A 450 19.54 -1.05 10.54
N PHE A 451 19.29 -1.37 11.79
CA PHE A 451 19.98 -0.75 12.91
C PHE A 451 20.46 -1.83 13.84
N SER A 452 21.51 -1.55 14.60
CA SER A 452 22.00 -2.48 15.61
C SER A 452 21.91 -1.89 17.00
N ILE A 453 21.51 -2.74 17.94
CA ILE A 453 21.46 -2.43 19.36
C ILE A 453 22.60 -3.14 20.09
N SER A 454 22.99 -2.62 21.26
CA SER A 454 23.97 -3.30 22.11
C SER A 454 23.43 -4.68 22.52
N ALA A 455 24.34 -5.61 22.81
CA ALA A 455 23.96 -6.86 23.42
C ALA A 455 23.15 -6.60 24.70
N PRO A 456 22.15 -7.45 25.03
CA PRO A 456 21.45 -7.38 26.30
C PRO A 456 22.48 -7.46 27.44
N SER A 457 22.37 -6.56 28.41
CA SER A 457 23.24 -6.51 29.59
C SER A 457 22.98 -7.64 30.56
#